data_AF-A0A7C4QDF1-F1
#
_entry.id   AF-A0A7C4QDF1-F1
#
_cell.length_a   1.000
_cell.length_b   1.000
_cell.length_c   1.000
_cell.angle_alpha   90.00
_cell.angle_beta   90.00
_cell.angle_gamma   90.00
#
_symmetry.space_group_name_H-M   'P 1'
#
loop_
_entity.id
_entity.type
_entity.pdbx_description
1 polymer ?
#
loop_
_entity_poly.entity_id
_entity_poly.type
_entity_poly.pdbx_seq_one_letter_code
_entity_poly.pdbx_strand_id
1 'polypeptide(L)'
;MITALNAAALYGLGRRLGYAVRPALGLAGAFALGTLAWPYAKSFLREPAVGLLWTLSLGGLLRFAERPTGRAAAAAVAAAAAALAFKFAAVVALPVAALGLAWPLYRARRVPLAWLLAGGGLLLAGLAAAALLVFNLRGYPLSALLGNFTANPFSREGITPWYGLLFSPGKGLFVFAPVTALAVLGWPGFFHRHRLPAVLVVVWTLAMLAALRASGWWGGLAWGPRYLLPLVPVLMLPALEALARWRWAWALAALSVLLQALVAAANWSVGYAGLFERYPNPDTSLGLDWTRWAETPLFRLLQRWGPGAWDLVWLRAGPNGEVNFDLPLGLGLGLAVVVTGAALAWLLRGGRARPALAAGGLAAAAAIPLLLWRGYWNLPDYGGLPADLARSLAREVSGGPYAPERLVNVSADFGVYPWLGLLKGPARAAWISPLEEEPGAVLTPGSGERLAVVMDWTHLWGHAPQATLAWLNANAYRFAGGWREGLEVYYYSLEAEPEQKLPAAAVWPLGVTLTEVRVPRAFGRGDALPVALRLRCEADPCDTTTALFVNLLGPDGVVLAGGDNPVQFGALTPGRWRAGQTVVDRRGVWIPPDAPPGEYELLAGFVNAEGFVPVTGAGGETAPYATLTRVVIGAP
;
A
#
# COMPACT_ATOMS: atom_id res chain seq x y z
N MET A 1 -11.05 12.01 -0.45
CA MET A 1 -10.96 13.00 0.66
C MET A 1 -9.72 13.89 0.58
N ILE A 2 -8.51 13.33 0.49
CA ILE A 2 -7.24 14.11 0.50
C ILE A 2 -7.20 15.21 -0.57
N THR A 3 -7.58 14.90 -1.82
CA THR A 3 -7.66 15.90 -2.91
C THR A 3 -8.59 17.07 -2.56
N ALA A 4 -9.73 16.81 -1.90
CA ALA A 4 -10.68 17.84 -1.49
C ALA A 4 -10.12 18.74 -0.37
N LEU A 5 -9.42 18.14 0.62
CA LEU A 5 -8.72 18.91 1.66
C LEU A 5 -7.63 19.80 1.05
N ASN A 6 -6.94 19.31 0.03
CA ASN A 6 -5.92 20.07 -0.68
C ASN A 6 -6.55 21.24 -1.46
N ALA A 7 -7.68 21.01 -2.14
CA ALA A 7 -8.47 22.08 -2.77
C ALA A 7 -8.89 23.16 -1.77
N ALA A 8 -9.36 22.77 -0.58
CA ALA A 8 -9.72 23.69 0.49
C ALA A 8 -8.51 24.49 1.00
N ALA A 9 -7.35 23.84 1.14
CA ALA A 9 -6.09 24.50 1.49
C ALA A 9 -5.67 25.53 0.42
N LEU A 10 -5.74 25.17 -0.88
CA LEU A 10 -5.45 26.07 -1.99
C LEU A 10 -6.42 27.26 -2.06
N TYR A 11 -7.72 27.04 -1.83
CA TYR A 11 -8.69 28.12 -1.69
C TYR A 11 -8.27 29.08 -0.58
N GLY A 12 -7.95 28.54 0.61
CA GLY A 12 -7.47 29.34 1.74
C GLY A 12 -6.20 30.13 1.42
N LEU A 13 -5.24 29.52 0.72
CA LEU A 13 -4.02 30.19 0.25
C LEU A 13 -4.33 31.31 -0.74
N GLY A 14 -5.18 31.07 -1.74
CA GLY A 14 -5.57 32.09 -2.71
C GLY A 14 -6.24 33.30 -2.03
N ARG A 15 -7.14 33.06 -1.08
CA ARG A 15 -7.79 34.12 -0.29
C ARG A 15 -6.79 34.90 0.55
N ARG A 16 -5.84 34.20 1.17
CA ARG A 16 -4.79 34.81 1.99
C ARG A 16 -3.86 35.70 1.17
N LEU A 17 -3.50 35.26 -0.03
CA LEU A 17 -2.69 36.05 -0.97
C LEU A 17 -3.43 37.28 -1.51
N GLY A 18 -4.70 37.48 -1.15
CA GLY A 18 -5.48 38.67 -1.50
C GLY A 18 -6.37 38.51 -2.73
N TYR A 19 -6.38 37.34 -3.38
CA TYR A 19 -7.23 37.11 -4.55
C TYR A 19 -8.69 36.95 -4.16
N ALA A 20 -9.60 37.51 -4.97
CA ALA A 20 -11.05 37.41 -4.78
C ALA A 20 -11.56 35.95 -4.69
N VAL A 21 -12.77 35.78 -4.16
CA VAL A 21 -13.41 34.47 -3.98
C VAL A 21 -13.47 33.68 -5.29
N ARG A 22 -13.79 34.34 -6.41
CA ARG A 22 -13.92 33.70 -7.73
C ARG A 22 -12.61 33.03 -8.20
N PRO A 23 -11.47 33.73 -8.37
CA PRO A 23 -10.21 33.07 -8.74
C PRO A 23 -9.74 32.03 -7.72
N ALA A 24 -9.95 32.26 -6.41
CA ALA A 24 -9.56 31.30 -5.39
C ALA A 24 -10.36 29.99 -5.47
N LEU A 25 -11.68 30.07 -5.68
CA LEU A 25 -12.52 28.89 -5.95
C LEU A 25 -12.18 28.26 -7.30
N GLY A 26 -11.90 29.08 -8.31
CA GLY A 26 -11.44 28.63 -9.63
C GLY A 26 -10.16 27.81 -9.53
N LEU A 27 -9.16 28.26 -8.76
CA LEU A 27 -7.92 27.53 -8.50
C LEU A 27 -8.22 26.19 -7.83
N ALA A 28 -9.04 26.19 -6.78
CA ALA A 28 -9.37 24.97 -6.03
C ALA A 28 -10.05 23.92 -6.92
N GLY A 29 -11.01 24.33 -7.74
CA GLY A 29 -11.69 23.47 -8.71
C GLY A 29 -10.77 23.04 -9.87
N ALA A 30 -10.01 23.96 -10.45
CA ALA A 30 -9.04 23.70 -11.50
C ALA A 30 -8.00 22.68 -11.07
N PHE A 31 -7.50 22.77 -9.84
CA PHE A 31 -6.61 21.77 -9.26
C PHE A 31 -7.34 20.43 -9.07
N ALA A 32 -8.41 20.42 -8.27
CA ALA A 32 -9.00 19.17 -7.78
C ALA A 32 -9.75 18.37 -8.84
N LEU A 33 -10.32 19.04 -9.84
CA LEU A 33 -11.10 18.45 -10.91
C LEU A 33 -10.43 18.60 -12.28
N GLY A 34 -9.54 19.57 -12.47
CA GLY A 34 -8.90 19.81 -13.76
C GLY A 34 -7.53 19.15 -13.93
N THR A 35 -6.95 18.59 -12.87
CA THR A 35 -5.63 17.94 -12.93
C THR A 35 -5.69 16.45 -12.63
N LEU A 36 -4.54 15.80 -12.74
CA LEU A 36 -4.29 14.42 -12.33
C LEU A 36 -4.84 14.09 -10.93
N ALA A 37 -4.94 15.09 -10.03
CA ALA A 37 -5.43 14.89 -8.67
C ALA A 37 -6.82 14.23 -8.58
N TRP A 38 -7.66 14.34 -9.62
CA TRP A 38 -8.97 13.70 -9.65
C TRP A 38 -8.88 12.20 -9.91
N PRO A 39 -8.30 11.69 -11.02
CA PRO A 39 -8.10 10.26 -11.20
C PRO A 39 -7.41 9.59 -9.99
N TYR A 40 -6.32 10.19 -9.49
CA TYR A 40 -5.59 9.61 -8.36
C TYR A 40 -6.36 9.58 -7.04
N ALA A 41 -7.49 10.30 -6.91
CA ALA A 41 -8.36 10.21 -5.75
C ALA A 41 -9.02 8.83 -5.59
N LYS A 42 -9.00 7.99 -6.63
CA LYS A 42 -9.47 6.60 -6.63
C LYS A 42 -8.38 5.58 -6.29
N SER A 43 -7.15 6.03 -6.05
CA SER A 43 -6.01 5.15 -5.78
C SER A 43 -5.49 5.30 -4.34
N PHE A 44 -4.79 4.28 -3.86
CA PHE A 44 -4.04 4.32 -2.59
C PHE A 44 -2.64 4.94 -2.75
N LEU A 45 -2.39 5.66 -3.84
CA LEU A 45 -1.12 6.34 -4.04
C LEU A 45 -0.94 7.46 -3.00
N ARG A 46 0.29 7.56 -2.51
CA ARG A 46 0.70 8.46 -1.42
C ARG A 46 0.91 9.91 -1.86
N GLU A 47 1.05 10.14 -3.16
CA GLU A 47 1.39 11.42 -3.77
C GLU A 47 0.40 12.55 -3.42
N PRO A 48 -0.93 12.36 -3.42
CA PRO A 48 -1.88 13.38 -2.98
C PRO A 48 -1.70 13.80 -1.52
N ALA A 49 -1.33 12.86 -0.63
CA ALA A 49 -1.10 13.13 0.79
C ALA A 49 0.13 14.02 0.99
N VAL A 50 1.23 13.70 0.29
CA VAL A 50 2.44 14.53 0.25
C VAL A 50 2.09 15.93 -0.26
N GLY A 51 1.31 16.05 -1.35
CA GLY A 51 0.91 17.34 -1.90
C GLY A 51 0.05 18.19 -0.96
N LEU A 52 -0.83 17.56 -0.15
CA LEU A 52 -1.59 18.26 0.88
C LEU A 52 -0.65 18.81 1.97
N LEU A 53 0.25 17.98 2.49
CA LEU A 53 1.19 18.37 3.54
C LEU A 53 2.14 19.48 3.08
N TRP A 54 2.55 19.46 1.82
CA TRP A 54 3.34 20.51 1.19
C TRP A 54 2.55 21.83 1.07
N THR A 55 1.27 21.75 0.70
CA THR A 55 0.38 22.92 0.65
C THR A 55 0.15 23.52 2.04
N LEU A 56 -0.03 22.68 3.06
CA LEU A 56 -0.14 23.11 4.46
C LEU A 56 1.15 23.71 4.98
N SER A 57 2.31 23.12 4.64
CA SER A 57 3.63 23.66 4.96
C SER A 57 3.79 25.06 4.36
N LEU A 58 3.50 25.25 3.08
CA LEU A 58 3.50 26.56 2.44
C LEU A 58 2.58 27.54 3.16
N GLY A 59 1.35 27.12 3.52
CA GLY A 59 0.45 27.93 4.34
C GLY A 59 1.05 28.37 5.68
N GLY A 60 1.75 27.46 6.37
CA GLY A 60 2.51 27.75 7.58
C GLY A 60 3.64 28.76 7.34
N LEU A 61 4.43 28.58 6.28
CA LEU A 61 5.51 29.50 5.89
C LEU A 61 4.96 30.90 5.59
N LEU A 62 3.80 31.01 4.93
CA LEU A 62 3.15 32.30 4.71
C LEU A 62 2.59 32.90 6.01
N ARG A 63 2.13 32.06 6.97
CA ARG A 63 1.78 32.55 8.34
C ARG A 63 2.99 33.13 9.03
N PHE A 64 4.10 32.44 8.94
CA PHE A 64 5.34 32.88 9.54
C PHE A 64 5.87 34.17 8.88
N ALA A 65 5.77 34.28 7.55
CA ALA A 65 6.21 35.46 6.82
C ALA A 65 5.40 36.72 7.15
N GLU A 66 4.09 36.57 7.38
CA GLU A 66 3.25 37.68 7.86
C GLU A 66 3.50 37.99 9.33
N ARG A 67 3.64 36.96 10.17
CA ARG A 67 3.82 37.06 11.62
C ARG A 67 4.81 35.99 12.12
N PRO A 68 6.09 36.34 12.33
CA PRO A 68 7.14 35.40 12.73
C PRO A 68 6.93 34.86 14.15
N THR A 69 6.11 33.81 14.28
CA THR A 69 5.76 33.16 15.54
C THR A 69 6.26 31.71 15.56
N GLY A 70 6.69 31.22 16.73
CA GLY A 70 7.14 29.84 16.89
C GLY A 70 6.07 28.81 16.48
N ARG A 71 4.80 29.09 16.75
CA ARG A 71 3.67 28.23 16.34
C ARG A 71 3.54 28.09 14.82
N ALA A 72 3.67 29.20 14.08
CA ALA A 72 3.59 29.17 12.62
C ALA A 72 4.79 28.43 12.00
N ALA A 73 6.00 28.64 12.55
CA ALA A 73 7.19 27.93 12.15
C ALA A 73 7.07 26.42 12.43
N ALA A 74 6.68 26.05 13.66
CA ALA A 74 6.48 24.66 14.05
C ALA A 74 5.43 23.96 13.17
N ALA A 75 4.30 24.61 12.88
CA ALA A 75 3.28 24.05 11.98
C ALA A 75 3.81 23.82 10.56
N ALA A 76 4.60 24.76 10.01
CA ALA A 76 5.19 24.61 8.68
C ALA A 76 6.18 23.43 8.62
N VAL A 77 7.08 23.35 9.60
CA VAL A 77 8.10 22.29 9.70
C VAL A 77 7.44 20.94 9.98
N ALA A 78 6.47 20.88 10.89
CA ALA A 78 5.74 19.65 11.20
C ALA A 78 5.00 19.12 9.97
N ALA A 79 4.36 19.98 9.18
CA ALA A 79 3.71 19.56 7.94
C ALA A 79 4.73 19.06 6.90
N ALA A 80 5.87 19.74 6.72
CA ALA A 80 6.93 19.28 5.83
C ALA A 80 7.54 17.94 6.28
N ALA A 81 7.80 17.78 7.57
CA ALA A 81 8.36 16.55 8.16
C ALA A 81 7.37 15.39 8.14
N ALA A 82 6.08 15.62 8.40
CA ALA A 82 5.05 14.60 8.33
C ALA A 82 4.94 13.96 6.93
N ALA A 83 5.32 14.70 5.87
CA ALA A 83 5.32 14.16 4.51
C ALA A 83 6.34 13.01 4.33
N LEU A 84 7.39 12.97 5.15
CA LEU A 84 8.39 11.90 5.15
C LEU A 84 7.81 10.54 5.55
N ALA A 85 6.79 10.53 6.43
CA ALA A 85 6.10 9.31 6.83
C ALA A 85 5.38 8.63 5.65
N PHE A 86 5.00 9.41 4.63
CA PHE A 86 4.39 8.87 3.41
C PHE A 86 5.45 8.50 2.37
N LYS A 87 6.44 9.39 2.16
CA LYS A 87 7.45 9.21 1.12
C LYS A 87 8.77 9.87 1.52
N PHE A 88 9.86 9.09 1.51
CA PHE A 88 11.20 9.62 1.79
C PHE A 88 11.60 10.77 0.85
N ALA A 89 11.23 10.69 -0.44
CA ALA A 89 11.47 11.77 -1.41
C ALA A 89 10.82 13.11 -1.00
N ALA A 90 9.88 13.12 -0.04
CA ALA A 90 9.32 14.35 0.51
C ALA A 90 10.34 15.20 1.28
N VAL A 91 11.54 14.68 1.57
CA VAL A 91 12.66 15.38 2.23
C VAL A 91 13.05 16.67 1.52
N VAL A 92 12.80 16.77 0.21
CA VAL A 92 13.00 17.99 -0.59
C VAL A 92 12.23 19.21 -0.06
N ALA A 93 11.19 18.99 0.75
CA ALA A 93 10.44 20.07 1.40
C ALA A 93 11.20 20.75 2.55
N LEU A 94 12.18 20.08 3.18
CA LEU A 94 12.88 20.62 4.35
C LEU A 94 13.81 21.80 3.99
N PRO A 95 14.62 21.74 2.92
CA PRO A 95 15.37 22.91 2.45
C PRO A 95 14.44 24.08 2.06
N VAL A 96 13.28 23.78 1.47
CA VAL A 96 12.27 24.80 1.10
C VAL A 96 11.69 25.44 2.35
N ALA A 97 11.35 24.65 3.38
CA ALA A 97 10.86 25.15 4.66
C ALA A 97 11.92 26.02 5.36
N ALA A 98 13.18 25.58 5.37
CA ALA A 98 14.29 26.35 5.94
C ALA A 98 14.45 27.70 5.23
N LEU A 99 14.45 27.72 3.89
CA LEU A 99 14.49 28.96 3.11
C LEU A 99 13.29 29.88 3.42
N GLY A 100 12.08 29.31 3.49
CA GLY A 100 10.85 30.05 3.78
C GLY A 100 10.81 30.66 5.18
N LEU A 101 11.44 30.02 6.17
CA LEU A 101 11.59 30.55 7.54
C LEU A 101 12.75 31.56 7.63
N ALA A 102 13.85 31.31 6.94
CA ALA A 102 15.02 32.17 6.90
C ALA A 102 14.69 33.54 6.28
N TRP A 103 13.87 33.56 5.22
CA TRP A 103 13.62 34.77 4.44
C TRP A 103 12.99 35.92 5.26
N PRO A 104 11.89 35.73 6.02
CA PRO A 104 11.33 36.80 6.87
C PRO A 104 12.30 37.25 7.96
N LEU A 105 13.08 36.33 8.55
CA LEU A 105 14.04 36.65 9.61
C LEU A 105 15.21 37.50 9.09
N TYR A 106 15.73 37.15 7.90
CA TYR A 106 16.72 37.94 7.18
C TYR A 106 16.18 39.33 6.85
N ARG A 107 14.98 39.40 6.26
CA ARG A 107 14.40 40.68 5.83
C ARG A 107 14.09 41.60 7.01
N ALA A 108 13.71 41.04 8.15
CA ALA A 108 13.51 41.77 9.40
C ALA A 108 14.83 42.10 10.14
N ARG A 109 16.00 41.78 9.56
CA ARG A 109 17.34 41.92 10.16
C ARG A 109 17.48 41.28 11.54
N ARG A 110 16.67 40.26 11.84
CA ARG A 110 16.72 39.52 13.11
C ARG A 110 17.87 38.52 13.15
N VAL A 111 18.27 38.01 11.99
CA VAL A 111 19.35 37.03 11.85
C VAL A 111 20.24 37.41 10.65
N PRO A 112 21.57 37.47 10.80
CA PRO A 112 22.48 37.74 9.68
C PRO A 112 22.44 36.62 8.62
N LEU A 113 22.67 36.98 7.34
CA LEU A 113 22.71 36.01 6.24
C LEU A 113 23.73 34.88 6.48
N ALA A 114 24.89 35.19 7.06
CA ALA A 114 25.93 34.21 7.38
C ALA A 114 25.41 33.07 8.29
N TRP A 115 24.62 33.39 9.32
CA TRP A 115 24.03 32.39 10.21
C TRP A 115 22.93 31.57 9.53
N LEU A 116 22.20 32.16 8.59
CA LEU A 116 21.20 31.43 7.79
C LEU A 116 21.87 30.48 6.81
N LEU A 117 22.98 30.89 6.19
CA LEU A 117 23.79 30.03 5.31
C LEU A 117 24.46 28.91 6.11
N ALA A 118 25.04 29.21 7.27
CA ALA A 118 25.62 28.21 8.17
C ALA A 118 24.57 27.22 8.68
N GLY A 119 23.42 27.72 9.16
CA GLY A 119 22.31 26.87 9.62
C GLY A 119 21.70 26.03 8.50
N GLY A 120 21.53 26.61 7.30
CA GLY A 120 21.09 25.88 6.11
C GLY A 120 22.09 24.81 5.68
N GLY A 121 23.39 25.12 5.70
CA GLY A 121 24.47 24.17 5.42
C GLY A 121 24.49 23.02 6.42
N LEU A 122 24.37 23.31 7.72
CA LEU A 122 24.27 22.29 8.78
C LEU A 122 23.02 21.43 8.62
N LEU A 123 21.87 22.01 8.27
CA LEU A 123 20.65 21.25 8.00
C LEU A 123 20.84 20.29 6.82
N LEU A 124 21.39 20.78 5.69
CA LEU A 124 21.65 19.95 4.52
C LEU A 124 22.65 18.83 4.83
N ALA A 125 23.72 19.14 5.56
CA ALA A 125 24.70 18.16 6.01
C ALA A 125 24.08 17.10 6.95
N GLY A 126 23.22 17.53 7.88
CA GLY A 126 22.49 16.65 8.79
C GLY A 126 21.50 15.73 8.04
N LEU A 127 20.78 16.26 7.04
CA LEU A 127 19.89 15.46 6.21
C LEU A 127 20.67 14.45 5.35
N ALA A 128 21.82 14.85 4.80
CA ALA A 128 22.70 13.95 4.08
C ALA A 128 23.24 12.85 5.01
N ALA A 129 23.72 13.20 6.21
CA ALA A 129 24.21 12.25 7.20
C ALA A 129 23.11 11.28 7.65
N ALA A 130 21.89 11.75 7.90
CA ALA A 130 20.76 10.92 8.24
C ALA A 130 20.38 9.96 7.09
N ALA A 131 20.37 10.45 5.84
CA ALA A 131 20.14 9.60 4.68
C ALA A 131 21.21 8.51 4.54
N LEU A 132 22.48 8.87 4.74
CA LEU A 132 23.62 7.93 4.73
C LEU A 132 23.52 6.89 5.85
N LEU A 133 23.15 7.31 7.06
CA LEU A 133 22.94 6.42 8.20
C LEU A 133 21.82 5.42 7.92
N VAL A 134 20.67 5.88 7.43
CA VAL A 134 19.55 4.99 7.07
C VAL A 134 19.94 4.01 5.97
N PHE A 135 20.71 4.46 4.97
CA PHE A 135 21.20 3.59 3.90
C PHE A 135 22.14 2.50 4.43
N ASN A 136 23.05 2.89 5.31
CA ASN A 136 24.01 1.97 5.96
C ASN A 136 23.29 0.95 6.85
N LEU A 137 22.33 1.39 7.67
CA LEU A 137 21.53 0.52 8.54
C LEU A 137 20.67 -0.49 7.74
N ARG A 138 20.39 -0.22 6.47
CA ARG A 138 19.68 -1.14 5.56
C ARG A 138 20.62 -1.99 4.69
N GLY A 139 21.92 -1.97 4.95
CA GLY A 139 22.91 -2.80 4.24
C GLY A 139 23.23 -2.33 2.82
N TYR A 140 22.79 -1.15 2.39
CA TYR A 140 23.09 -0.64 1.05
C TYR A 140 24.48 0.05 1.01
N PRO A 141 25.34 -0.28 0.03
CA PRO A 141 26.65 0.35 -0.07
C PRO A 141 26.54 1.82 -0.49
N LEU A 142 27.46 2.66 -0.02
CA LEU A 142 27.53 4.08 -0.37
C LEU A 142 27.63 4.31 -1.88
N SER A 143 28.30 3.41 -2.60
CA SER A 143 28.42 3.42 -4.06
C SER A 143 27.05 3.33 -4.76
N ALA A 144 26.07 2.63 -4.17
CA ALA A 144 24.71 2.56 -4.72
C ALA A 144 23.97 3.89 -4.55
N LEU A 145 24.18 4.61 -3.43
CA LEU A 145 23.61 5.95 -3.24
C LEU A 145 24.20 6.93 -4.27
N LEU A 146 25.53 6.97 -4.39
CA LEU A 146 26.24 7.81 -5.36
C LEU A 146 25.85 7.47 -6.80
N GLY A 147 25.75 6.17 -7.13
CA GLY A 147 25.28 5.71 -8.43
C GLY A 147 23.84 6.14 -8.75
N ASN A 148 22.95 6.15 -7.76
CA ASN A 148 21.58 6.65 -7.94
C ASN A 148 21.51 8.16 -8.17
N PHE A 149 22.40 8.94 -7.52
CA PHE A 149 22.50 10.38 -7.73
C PHE A 149 23.13 10.75 -9.08
N THR A 150 24.25 10.11 -9.46
CA THR A 150 24.94 10.37 -10.73
C THR A 150 24.17 9.85 -11.95
N ALA A 151 23.28 8.88 -11.75
CA ALA A 151 22.38 8.43 -12.80
C ALA A 151 21.18 9.37 -13.05
N ASN A 152 21.04 10.51 -12.38
CA ASN A 152 19.89 11.41 -12.56
C ASN A 152 19.59 11.65 -14.07
N PRO A 153 18.33 11.47 -14.50
CA PRO A 153 18.00 11.42 -15.93
C PRO A 153 18.24 12.78 -16.60
N PHE A 154 18.08 13.89 -15.88
CA PHE A 154 18.28 15.23 -16.43
C PHE A 154 19.75 15.56 -16.69
N SER A 155 20.67 15.03 -15.89
CA SER A 155 22.11 15.16 -16.15
C SER A 155 22.61 14.20 -17.23
N ARG A 156 21.98 13.02 -17.34
CA ARG A 156 22.45 11.95 -18.24
C ARG A 156 21.84 12.02 -19.65
N GLU A 157 20.56 12.37 -19.74
CA GLU A 157 19.74 12.38 -20.97
C GLU A 157 19.40 13.81 -21.44
N GLY A 158 19.88 14.85 -20.73
CA GLY A 158 19.72 16.25 -21.10
C GLY A 158 18.25 16.70 -21.10
N ILE A 159 17.75 17.14 -22.26
CA ILE A 159 16.41 17.73 -22.39
C ILE A 159 15.28 16.70 -22.48
N THR A 160 15.60 15.43 -22.78
CA THR A 160 14.62 14.37 -23.01
C THR A 160 13.64 14.19 -21.83
N PRO A 161 14.08 14.12 -20.56
CA PRO A 161 13.15 13.96 -19.44
C PRO A 161 12.32 15.20 -19.16
N TRP A 162 12.81 16.42 -19.49
CA TRP A 162 12.02 17.65 -19.42
C TRP A 162 10.87 17.62 -20.40
N TYR A 163 11.18 17.27 -21.65
CA TYR A 163 10.20 17.08 -22.69
C TYR A 163 9.20 15.98 -22.30
N GLY A 164 9.71 14.86 -21.81
CA GLY A 164 8.96 13.73 -21.28
C GLY A 164 7.92 14.14 -20.22
N LEU A 165 8.34 14.93 -19.23
CA LEU A 165 7.48 15.33 -18.12
C LEU A 165 6.45 16.40 -18.50
N LEU A 166 6.74 17.27 -19.47
CA LEU A 166 5.90 18.43 -19.77
C LEU A 166 5.03 18.24 -21.01
N PHE A 167 5.62 17.72 -22.08
CA PHE A 167 5.04 17.72 -23.42
C PHE A 167 4.86 16.32 -24.01
N SER A 168 5.29 15.26 -23.34
CA SER A 168 5.10 13.90 -23.85
C SER A 168 3.64 13.61 -24.18
N PRO A 169 3.33 12.99 -25.33
CA PRO A 169 1.98 12.54 -25.64
C PRO A 169 1.56 11.35 -24.75
N GLY A 170 2.52 10.58 -24.21
CA GLY A 170 2.25 9.47 -23.30
C GLY A 170 2.20 9.84 -21.81
N LYS A 171 2.86 10.94 -21.41
CA LYS A 171 3.13 11.28 -20.00
C LYS A 171 3.17 12.76 -19.65
N GLY A 172 2.98 13.68 -20.60
CA GLY A 172 3.24 15.10 -20.40
C GLY A 172 2.23 15.78 -19.49
N LEU A 173 2.70 16.61 -18.57
CA LEU A 173 1.84 17.35 -17.64
C LEU A 173 0.83 18.25 -18.38
N PHE A 174 1.23 18.93 -19.45
CA PHE A 174 0.32 19.80 -20.21
C PHE A 174 -0.66 19.04 -21.08
N VAL A 175 -0.34 17.79 -21.45
CA VAL A 175 -1.24 16.91 -22.18
C VAL A 175 -2.30 16.33 -21.24
N PHE A 176 -1.85 15.80 -20.10
CA PHE A 176 -2.72 15.10 -19.16
C PHE A 176 -3.40 16.03 -18.15
N ALA A 177 -2.94 17.27 -17.98
CA ALA A 177 -3.57 18.30 -17.17
C ALA A 177 -3.40 19.70 -17.81
N PRO A 178 -4.08 19.99 -18.94
CA PRO A 178 -3.93 21.24 -19.69
C PRO A 178 -4.07 22.53 -18.85
N VAL A 179 -4.89 22.49 -17.81
CA VAL A 179 -5.08 23.63 -16.89
C VAL A 179 -3.79 24.10 -16.20
N THR A 180 -2.77 23.23 -16.09
CA THR A 180 -1.44 23.60 -15.55
C THR A 180 -0.71 24.63 -16.40
N ALA A 181 -1.06 24.78 -17.69
CA ALA A 181 -0.53 25.86 -18.53
C ALA A 181 -0.90 27.26 -17.99
N LEU A 182 -2.02 27.38 -17.28
CA LEU A 182 -2.42 28.64 -16.62
C LEU A 182 -1.41 29.07 -15.55
N ALA A 183 -0.75 28.13 -14.88
CA ALA A 183 0.28 28.46 -13.91
C ALA A 183 1.53 29.05 -14.59
N VAL A 184 1.92 28.52 -15.75
CA VAL A 184 3.05 29.08 -16.52
C VAL A 184 2.71 30.48 -17.01
N LEU A 185 1.52 30.67 -17.57
CA LEU A 185 1.09 31.96 -18.12
C LEU A 185 0.80 33.02 -17.04
N GLY A 186 0.39 32.58 -15.85
CA GLY A 186 0.20 33.42 -14.67
C GLY A 186 1.50 33.74 -13.92
N TRP A 187 2.60 33.05 -14.24
CA TRP A 187 3.87 33.15 -13.52
C TRP A 187 4.43 34.57 -13.40
N PRO A 188 4.51 35.39 -14.48
CA PRO A 188 5.10 36.72 -14.37
C PRO A 188 4.34 37.60 -13.37
N GLY A 189 3.01 37.66 -13.48
CA GLY A 189 2.16 38.44 -12.56
C GLY A 189 2.28 37.96 -11.12
N PHE A 190 2.31 36.64 -10.92
CA PHE A 190 2.40 36.04 -9.60
C PHE A 190 3.76 36.31 -8.95
N PHE A 191 4.86 36.18 -9.70
CA PHE A 191 6.20 36.47 -9.22
C PHE A 191 6.35 37.94 -8.80
N HIS A 192 5.79 38.87 -9.59
CA HIS A 192 5.86 40.29 -9.28
C HIS A 192 5.09 40.64 -7.99
N ARG A 193 3.91 40.04 -7.76
CA ARG A 193 3.07 40.31 -6.58
C ARG A 193 3.46 39.50 -5.34
N HIS A 194 3.94 38.28 -5.52
CA HIS A 194 4.10 37.27 -4.48
C HIS A 194 5.47 36.57 -4.58
N ARG A 195 6.54 37.36 -4.49
CA ARG A 195 7.93 36.90 -4.65
C ARG A 195 8.29 35.68 -3.79
N LEU A 196 7.99 35.70 -2.49
CA LEU A 196 8.35 34.60 -1.59
C LEU A 196 7.66 33.28 -1.99
N PRO A 197 6.32 33.19 -2.09
CA PRO A 197 5.66 31.98 -2.59
C PRO A 197 6.20 31.52 -3.95
N ALA A 198 6.45 32.44 -4.88
CA ALA A 198 6.95 32.11 -6.21
C ALA A 198 8.34 31.46 -6.15
N VAL A 199 9.28 32.05 -5.40
CA VAL A 199 10.62 31.48 -5.20
C VAL A 199 10.54 30.11 -4.53
N LEU A 200 9.71 29.95 -3.48
CA LEU A 200 9.55 28.67 -2.81
C LEU A 200 9.05 27.59 -3.78
N VAL A 201 8.09 27.90 -4.65
CA VAL A 201 7.59 26.96 -5.68
C VAL A 201 8.70 26.56 -6.66
N VAL A 202 9.54 27.50 -7.12
CA VAL A 202 10.69 27.17 -7.99
C VAL A 202 11.67 26.25 -7.29
N VAL A 203 12.11 26.60 -6.07
CA VAL A 203 13.08 25.81 -5.31
C VAL A 203 12.54 24.41 -5.05
N TRP A 204 11.24 24.30 -4.72
CA TRP A 204 10.59 23.00 -4.54
C TRP A 204 10.57 22.17 -5.81
N THR A 205 10.28 22.81 -6.94
CA THR A 205 10.27 22.16 -8.26
C THR A 205 11.66 21.63 -8.58
N LEU A 206 12.69 22.47 -8.48
CA LEU A 206 14.07 22.07 -8.77
C LEU A 206 14.55 20.96 -7.84
N ALA A 207 14.26 21.05 -6.54
CA ALA A 207 14.64 20.03 -5.56
C ALA A 207 13.95 18.68 -5.84
N MET A 208 12.67 18.70 -6.23
CA MET A 208 11.94 17.49 -6.61
C MET A 208 12.51 16.85 -7.89
N LEU A 209 12.84 17.67 -8.90
CA LEU A 209 13.43 17.18 -10.15
C LEU A 209 14.84 16.61 -9.92
N ALA A 210 15.63 17.21 -9.04
CA ALA A 210 16.93 16.67 -8.63
C ALA A 210 16.79 15.31 -7.90
N ALA A 211 15.69 15.09 -7.19
CA ALA A 211 15.40 13.84 -6.48
C ALA A 211 14.81 12.72 -7.36
N LEU A 212 14.51 12.98 -8.64
CA LEU A 212 14.02 11.95 -9.56
C LEU A 212 15.13 10.98 -9.97
N ARG A 213 14.82 9.68 -9.94
CA ARG A 213 15.75 8.61 -10.31
C ARG A 213 15.79 8.39 -11.82
N ALA A 214 16.98 8.03 -12.32
CA ALA A 214 17.32 7.69 -13.71
C ALA A 214 16.26 6.87 -14.46
N SER A 215 15.87 5.74 -13.86
CA SER A 215 15.26 4.62 -14.58
C SER A 215 13.74 4.67 -14.63
N GLY A 216 13.10 5.82 -14.38
CA GLY A 216 11.64 5.86 -14.30
C GLY A 216 10.99 7.21 -14.08
N TRP A 217 11.52 8.31 -14.63
CA TRP A 217 10.96 9.67 -14.44
C TRP A 217 9.45 9.78 -14.72
N TRP A 218 8.91 8.90 -15.58
CA TRP A 218 7.51 8.81 -15.97
C TRP A 218 6.56 8.18 -14.92
N GLY A 219 7.10 7.49 -13.92
CA GLY A 219 6.33 6.94 -12.80
C GLY A 219 5.55 5.65 -13.07
N GLY A 220 5.93 4.86 -14.09
CA GLY A 220 5.34 3.53 -14.38
C GLY A 220 3.92 3.58 -14.96
N LEU A 221 3.12 2.52 -14.79
CA LEU A 221 1.70 2.42 -15.20
C LEU A 221 0.82 3.41 -14.43
N ALA A 222 0.80 4.67 -14.87
CA ALA A 222 0.21 5.77 -14.13
C ALA A 222 -0.32 6.85 -15.08
N TRP A 223 -1.45 7.47 -14.75
CA TRP A 223 -2.01 8.56 -15.55
C TRP A 223 -1.13 9.83 -15.46
N GLY A 224 -0.47 10.20 -16.56
CA GLY A 224 0.46 11.33 -16.60
C GLY A 224 1.75 11.13 -15.77
N PRO A 225 2.49 12.22 -15.47
CA PRO A 225 3.77 12.17 -14.78
C PRO A 225 3.56 12.09 -13.26
N ARG A 226 3.24 10.89 -12.75
CA ARG A 226 2.86 10.63 -11.34
C ARG A 226 3.75 11.33 -10.31
N TYR A 227 5.05 11.41 -10.56
CA TYR A 227 5.99 12.01 -9.60
C TYR A 227 5.87 13.53 -9.47
N LEU A 228 5.24 14.23 -10.42
CA LEU A 228 4.92 15.65 -10.28
C LEU A 228 3.65 15.88 -9.45
N LEU A 229 2.81 14.86 -9.24
CA LEU A 229 1.52 15.00 -8.56
C LEU A 229 1.61 15.68 -7.17
N PRO A 230 2.60 15.39 -6.29
CA PRO A 230 2.74 16.10 -5.02
C PRO A 230 2.98 17.61 -5.17
N LEU A 231 3.58 18.02 -6.29
CA LEU A 231 3.98 19.38 -6.59
C LEU A 231 2.88 20.17 -7.30
N VAL A 232 1.97 19.51 -8.03
CA VAL A 232 0.84 20.12 -8.75
C VAL A 232 0.05 21.14 -7.91
N PRO A 233 -0.32 20.90 -6.65
CA PRO A 233 -1.09 21.88 -5.87
C PRO A 233 -0.36 23.23 -5.72
N VAL A 234 0.91 23.20 -5.34
CA VAL A 234 1.71 24.43 -5.14
C VAL A 234 2.12 25.05 -6.48
N LEU A 235 2.35 24.24 -7.52
CA LEU A 235 2.58 24.70 -8.89
C LEU A 235 1.38 25.43 -9.47
N MET A 236 0.16 25.11 -9.04
CA MET A 236 -1.04 25.74 -9.57
C MET A 236 -1.28 27.16 -9.01
N LEU A 237 -0.60 27.59 -7.95
CA LEU A 237 -0.83 28.92 -7.33
C LEU A 237 -0.77 30.10 -8.32
N PRO A 238 0.21 30.18 -9.24
CA PRO A 238 0.27 31.26 -10.22
C PRO A 238 -0.94 31.29 -11.17
N ALA A 239 -1.70 30.20 -11.33
CA ALA A 239 -2.93 30.18 -12.12
C ALA A 239 -4.00 31.12 -11.58
N LEU A 240 -3.89 31.57 -10.31
CA LEU A 240 -4.72 32.64 -9.74
C LEU A 240 -4.69 33.91 -10.60
N GLU A 241 -3.53 34.29 -11.14
CA GLU A 241 -3.40 35.46 -12.02
C GLU A 241 -4.15 35.28 -13.34
N ALA A 242 -4.01 34.11 -13.95
CA ALA A 242 -4.70 33.80 -15.21
C ALA A 242 -6.22 33.77 -15.02
N LEU A 243 -6.71 33.11 -13.97
CA LEU A 243 -8.14 33.00 -13.64
C LEU A 243 -8.75 34.35 -13.23
N ALA A 244 -7.96 35.26 -12.66
CA ALA A 244 -8.39 36.61 -12.32
C ALA A 244 -8.45 37.54 -13.54
N ARG A 245 -7.56 37.35 -14.51
CA ARG A 245 -7.37 38.28 -15.63
C ARG A 245 -8.12 37.88 -16.90
N TRP A 246 -8.22 36.59 -17.19
CA TRP A 246 -8.62 36.11 -18.52
C TRP A 246 -9.85 35.21 -18.47
N ARG A 247 -10.86 35.55 -19.29
CA ARG A 247 -12.08 34.75 -19.42
C ARG A 247 -11.82 33.37 -20.03
N TRP A 248 -10.91 33.27 -21.00
CA TRP A 248 -10.57 32.00 -21.65
C TRP A 248 -9.89 31.01 -20.69
N ALA A 249 -9.27 31.49 -19.59
CA ALA A 249 -8.69 30.61 -18.58
C ALA A 249 -9.73 29.68 -17.96
N TRP A 250 -10.97 30.14 -17.81
CA TRP A 250 -12.08 29.34 -17.33
C TRP A 250 -12.53 28.28 -18.35
N ALA A 251 -12.46 28.59 -19.65
CA ALA A 251 -12.72 27.62 -20.71
C ALA A 251 -11.66 26.51 -20.73
N LEU A 252 -10.38 26.86 -20.57
CA LEU A 252 -9.30 25.86 -20.46
C LEU A 252 -9.45 25.01 -19.19
N ALA A 253 -9.83 25.62 -18.06
CA ALA A 253 -10.12 24.89 -16.83
C ALA A 253 -11.30 23.91 -17.03
N ALA A 254 -12.39 24.35 -17.66
CA ALA A 254 -13.54 23.50 -17.96
C ALA A 254 -13.17 22.34 -18.90
N LEU A 255 -12.40 22.60 -19.96
CA LEU A 255 -11.89 21.56 -20.86
C LEU A 255 -11.06 20.52 -20.10
N SER A 256 -10.16 20.98 -19.22
CA SER A 256 -9.34 20.10 -18.40
C SER A 256 -10.21 19.26 -17.45
N VAL A 257 -11.27 19.84 -16.87
CA VAL A 257 -12.24 19.13 -16.02
C VAL A 257 -12.98 18.06 -16.81
N LEU A 258 -13.43 18.36 -18.04
CA LEU A 258 -14.09 17.37 -18.90
C LEU A 258 -13.14 16.20 -19.24
N LEU A 259 -11.88 16.51 -19.54
CA LEU A 259 -10.84 15.50 -19.76
C LEU A 259 -10.66 14.62 -18.53
N GLN A 260 -10.52 15.20 -17.33
CA GLN A 260 -10.37 14.39 -16.12
C GLN A 260 -11.66 13.63 -15.75
N ALA A 261 -12.84 14.15 -16.05
CA ALA A 261 -14.10 13.47 -15.76
C ALA A 261 -14.20 12.14 -16.51
N LEU A 262 -13.77 12.12 -17.77
CA LEU A 262 -13.69 10.89 -18.57
C LEU A 262 -12.78 9.84 -17.92
N VAL A 263 -11.64 10.29 -17.40
CA VAL A 263 -10.65 9.41 -16.77
C VAL A 263 -11.10 8.98 -15.38
N ALA A 264 -11.68 9.86 -14.59
CA ALA A 264 -12.19 9.55 -13.26
C ALA A 264 -13.35 8.54 -13.33
N ALA A 265 -14.15 8.60 -14.40
CA ALA A 265 -15.23 7.65 -14.69
C ALA A 265 -14.75 6.31 -15.27
N ALA A 266 -13.46 6.16 -15.58
CA ALA A 266 -12.92 4.98 -16.23
C ALA A 266 -11.71 4.38 -15.51
N ASN A 267 -11.41 3.11 -15.79
CA ASN A 267 -10.15 2.50 -15.41
C ASN A 267 -9.09 2.92 -16.43
N TRP A 268 -8.18 3.81 -16.03
CA TRP A 268 -7.17 4.35 -16.95
C TRP A 268 -6.20 3.30 -17.50
N SER A 269 -6.10 2.11 -16.88
CA SER A 269 -5.29 1.01 -17.43
C SER A 269 -5.76 0.58 -18.82
N VAL A 270 -7.05 0.75 -19.14
CA VAL A 270 -7.61 0.49 -20.47
C VAL A 270 -6.96 1.37 -21.55
N GLY A 271 -6.57 2.59 -21.21
CA GLY A 271 -5.82 3.47 -22.11
C GLY A 271 -4.40 2.97 -22.37
N TYR A 272 -3.82 2.24 -21.44
CA TYR A 272 -2.50 1.62 -21.56
C TYR A 272 -2.55 0.18 -22.13
N ALA A 273 -3.73 -0.44 -22.19
CA ALA A 273 -3.91 -1.80 -22.68
C ALA A 273 -3.49 -1.92 -24.16
N GLY A 274 -2.63 -2.90 -24.45
CA GLY A 274 -1.99 -3.10 -25.76
C GLY A 274 -0.71 -2.29 -25.99
N LEU A 275 -0.44 -1.21 -25.23
CA LEU A 275 0.84 -0.49 -25.34
C LEU A 275 2.00 -1.29 -24.75
N PHE A 276 1.79 -1.90 -23.58
CA PHE A 276 2.81 -2.72 -22.91
C PHE A 276 3.03 -4.08 -23.59
N GLU A 277 2.03 -4.58 -24.32
CA GLU A 277 2.20 -5.77 -25.17
C GLU A 277 3.10 -5.49 -26.37
N ARG A 278 3.01 -4.27 -26.93
CA ARG A 278 3.73 -3.87 -28.15
C ARG A 278 5.12 -3.29 -27.87
N TYR A 279 5.30 -2.67 -26.70
CA TYR A 279 6.53 -2.00 -26.32
C TYR A 279 6.99 -2.47 -24.95
N PRO A 280 8.25 -2.94 -24.81
CA PRO A 280 8.81 -3.30 -23.50
C PRO A 280 8.82 -2.11 -22.52
N ASN A 281 8.93 -0.89 -23.05
CA ASN A 281 8.88 0.35 -22.29
C ASN A 281 8.18 1.45 -23.12
N PRO A 282 6.84 1.52 -23.11
CA PRO A 282 6.08 2.48 -23.93
C PRO A 282 6.39 3.93 -23.51
N ASP A 283 6.77 4.15 -22.25
CA ASP A 283 6.99 5.48 -21.70
C ASP A 283 8.25 6.17 -22.26
N THR A 284 9.27 5.41 -22.65
CA THR A 284 10.49 5.94 -23.28
C THR A 284 10.43 5.96 -24.81
N SER A 285 9.44 5.30 -25.42
CA SER A 285 9.29 5.20 -26.88
C SER A 285 8.13 6.07 -27.39
N LEU A 286 6.88 5.72 -27.05
CA LEU A 286 5.70 6.53 -27.37
C LEU A 286 5.80 7.92 -26.73
N GLY A 287 6.36 7.99 -25.53
CA GLY A 287 6.44 9.23 -24.77
C GLY A 287 7.28 10.34 -25.42
N LEU A 288 8.06 10.05 -26.46
CA LEU A 288 8.95 11.01 -27.10
C LEU A 288 8.59 11.33 -28.56
N ASP A 289 7.54 10.71 -29.12
CA ASP A 289 7.17 10.83 -30.53
C ASP A 289 5.71 11.26 -30.73
N TRP A 290 5.52 12.52 -31.15
CA TRP A 290 4.18 13.08 -31.41
C TRP A 290 3.50 12.54 -32.66
N THR A 291 4.25 11.96 -33.61
CA THR A 291 3.63 11.34 -34.78
C THR A 291 2.70 10.19 -34.38
N ARG A 292 2.93 9.63 -33.19
CA ARG A 292 2.18 8.53 -32.58
C ARG A 292 1.09 9.01 -31.62
N TRP A 293 0.61 10.24 -31.76
CA TRP A 293 -0.46 10.81 -30.93
C TRP A 293 -1.73 9.93 -30.82
N ALA A 294 -2.07 9.20 -31.89
CA ALA A 294 -3.21 8.28 -31.90
C ALA A 294 -3.02 7.07 -30.97
N GLU A 295 -1.79 6.75 -30.58
CA GLU A 295 -1.46 5.66 -29.65
C GLU A 295 -1.44 6.14 -28.18
N THR A 296 -1.68 7.41 -27.91
CA THR A 296 -1.62 7.96 -26.55
C THR A 296 -2.65 7.32 -25.61
N PRO A 297 -2.33 7.13 -24.32
CA PRO A 297 -3.28 6.59 -23.35
C PRO A 297 -4.59 7.38 -23.28
N LEU A 298 -4.52 8.70 -23.49
CA LEU A 298 -5.68 9.57 -23.58
C LEU A 298 -6.60 9.20 -24.76
N PHE A 299 -6.04 9.11 -25.96
CA PHE A 299 -6.82 8.81 -27.15
C PHE A 299 -7.30 7.35 -27.15
N ARG A 300 -6.47 6.42 -26.68
CA ARG A 300 -6.81 5.01 -26.54
C ARG A 300 -7.94 4.78 -25.52
N LEU A 301 -7.94 5.51 -24.41
CA LEU A 301 -9.03 5.46 -23.45
C LEU A 301 -10.33 5.96 -24.08
N LEU A 302 -10.29 7.06 -24.83
CA LEU A 302 -11.46 7.58 -25.56
C LEU A 302 -11.99 6.58 -26.59
N GLN A 303 -11.11 5.96 -27.38
CA GLN A 303 -11.49 4.93 -28.36
C GLN A 303 -12.12 3.70 -27.73
N ARG A 304 -11.70 3.35 -26.51
CA ARG A 304 -12.19 2.18 -25.76
C ARG A 304 -13.20 2.55 -24.68
N TRP A 305 -13.71 3.78 -24.69
CA TRP A 305 -14.64 4.23 -23.67
C TRP A 305 -16.00 3.56 -23.88
N GLY A 306 -16.43 2.81 -22.87
CA GLY A 306 -17.63 1.99 -22.90
C GLY A 306 -17.72 1.13 -21.64
N PRO A 307 -18.66 0.17 -21.57
CA PRO A 307 -18.89 -0.66 -20.39
C PRO A 307 -17.61 -1.25 -19.78
N GLY A 308 -16.73 -1.81 -20.61
CA GLY A 308 -15.46 -2.41 -20.15
C GLY A 308 -14.41 -1.41 -19.64
N ALA A 309 -14.61 -0.11 -19.83
CA ALA A 309 -13.74 0.93 -19.28
C ALA A 309 -14.36 1.61 -18.05
N TRP A 310 -15.67 1.55 -17.84
CA TRP A 310 -16.35 2.24 -16.75
C TRP A 310 -15.91 1.70 -15.39
N ASP A 311 -15.55 2.61 -14.49
CA ASP A 311 -15.03 2.29 -13.15
C ASP A 311 -15.67 3.21 -12.10
N LEU A 312 -17.01 3.19 -12.06
CA LEU A 312 -17.78 3.89 -11.04
C LEU A 312 -18.48 2.85 -10.15
N VAL A 313 -18.48 3.10 -8.84
CA VAL A 313 -19.11 2.18 -7.86
C VAL A 313 -20.58 1.92 -8.16
N TRP A 314 -21.27 2.87 -8.82
CA TRP A 314 -22.67 2.76 -9.19
C TRP A 314 -22.91 2.45 -10.68
N LEU A 315 -21.87 2.44 -11.53
CA LEU A 315 -22.00 2.18 -12.97
C LEU A 315 -20.71 1.54 -13.50
N ARG A 316 -20.75 0.25 -13.81
CA ARG A 316 -19.59 -0.50 -14.32
C ARG A 316 -20.02 -1.73 -15.11
N ALA A 317 -19.10 -2.32 -15.87
CA ALA A 317 -19.29 -3.67 -16.39
C ALA A 317 -18.96 -4.72 -15.31
N GLY A 318 -19.69 -5.83 -15.32
CA GLY A 318 -19.26 -7.07 -14.66
C GLY A 318 -18.37 -7.92 -15.56
N PRO A 319 -17.91 -9.09 -15.07
CA PRO A 319 -16.94 -9.94 -15.76
C PRO A 319 -17.39 -10.41 -17.15
N ASN A 320 -18.70 -10.58 -17.35
CA ASN A 320 -19.26 -11.07 -18.62
C ASN A 320 -19.73 -9.92 -19.52
N GLY A 321 -19.38 -8.67 -19.18
CA GLY A 321 -19.72 -7.47 -19.96
C GLY A 321 -21.11 -6.89 -19.67
N GLU A 322 -21.86 -7.46 -18.74
CA GLU A 322 -23.14 -6.92 -18.29
C GLU A 322 -22.96 -5.58 -17.56
N VAL A 323 -23.86 -4.63 -17.79
CA VAL A 323 -23.81 -3.31 -17.14
C VAL A 323 -24.53 -3.38 -15.80
N ASN A 324 -23.76 -3.21 -14.72
CA ASN A 324 -24.26 -3.09 -13.36
C ASN A 324 -24.49 -1.61 -13.03
N PHE A 325 -25.76 -1.23 -12.83
CA PHE A 325 -26.15 0.13 -12.46
C PHE A 325 -26.91 0.16 -11.13
N ASP A 326 -26.31 0.83 -10.14
CA ASP A 326 -26.93 1.09 -8.85
C ASP A 326 -27.66 2.44 -8.89
N LEU A 327 -28.93 2.38 -9.32
CA LEU A 327 -29.76 3.57 -9.48
C LEU A 327 -29.88 4.40 -8.17
N PRO A 328 -30.18 3.82 -6.99
CA PRO A 328 -30.23 4.59 -5.74
C PRO A 328 -28.93 5.34 -5.41
N LEU A 329 -27.77 4.68 -5.54
CA LEU A 329 -26.49 5.33 -5.29
C LEU A 329 -26.22 6.41 -6.34
N GLY A 330 -26.47 6.13 -7.62
CA GLY A 330 -26.31 7.09 -8.71
C GLY A 330 -27.16 8.35 -8.52
N LEU A 331 -28.44 8.19 -8.19
CA LEU A 331 -29.35 9.32 -7.90
C LEU A 331 -28.92 10.09 -6.66
N GLY A 332 -28.52 9.40 -5.58
CA GLY A 332 -28.08 10.03 -4.33
C GLY A 332 -26.82 10.87 -4.52
N LEU A 333 -25.81 10.33 -5.22
CA LEU A 333 -24.59 11.07 -5.55
C LEU A 333 -24.86 12.20 -6.55
N GLY A 334 -25.72 11.98 -7.55
CA GLY A 334 -26.16 13.00 -8.48
C GLY A 334 -26.84 14.18 -7.77
N LEU A 335 -27.75 13.90 -6.84
CA LEU A 335 -28.39 14.94 -6.02
C LEU A 335 -27.35 15.69 -5.18
N ALA A 336 -26.39 14.99 -4.56
CA ALA A 336 -25.32 15.65 -3.81
C ALA A 336 -24.48 16.60 -4.67
N VAL A 337 -24.15 16.20 -5.91
CA VAL A 337 -23.47 17.05 -6.89
C VAL A 337 -24.32 18.26 -7.26
N VAL A 338 -25.62 18.10 -7.51
CA VAL A 338 -26.52 19.21 -7.83
C VAL A 338 -26.62 20.20 -6.66
N VAL A 339 -26.83 19.71 -5.44
CA VAL A 339 -26.94 20.55 -4.23
C VAL A 339 -25.64 21.30 -3.96
N THR A 340 -24.49 20.61 -4.03
CA THR A 340 -23.18 21.26 -3.82
C THR A 340 -22.83 22.23 -4.95
N GLY A 341 -23.19 21.91 -6.20
CA GLY A 341 -23.05 22.80 -7.35
C GLY A 341 -23.92 24.06 -7.22
N ALA A 342 -25.17 23.92 -6.78
CA ALA A 342 -26.08 25.04 -6.52
C ALA A 342 -25.56 25.93 -5.37
N ALA A 343 -25.06 25.33 -4.29
CA ALA A 343 -24.42 26.04 -3.19
C ALA A 343 -23.16 26.81 -3.65
N LEU A 344 -22.35 26.22 -4.52
CA LEU A 344 -21.19 26.88 -5.11
C LEU A 344 -21.60 28.04 -6.03
N ALA A 345 -22.60 27.84 -6.88
CA ALA A 345 -23.13 28.89 -7.76
C ALA A 345 -23.71 30.06 -6.95
N TRP A 346 -24.39 29.78 -5.84
CA TRP A 346 -24.86 30.78 -4.88
C TRP A 346 -23.70 31.62 -4.32
N LEU A 347 -22.60 30.98 -3.90
CA LEU A 347 -21.40 31.69 -3.43
C LEU A 347 -20.75 32.54 -4.52
N LEU A 348 -20.67 32.03 -5.75
CA LEU A 348 -20.10 32.74 -6.91
C LEU A 348 -20.93 33.96 -7.33
N ARG A 349 -22.21 34.00 -6.93
CA ARG A 349 -23.15 35.14 -7.11
C ARG A 349 -23.18 36.10 -5.92
N GLY A 350 -22.32 35.91 -4.91
CA GLY A 350 -22.24 36.79 -3.74
C GLY A 350 -23.19 36.42 -2.60
N GLY A 351 -23.79 35.23 -2.65
CA GLY A 351 -24.65 34.73 -1.59
C GLY A 351 -23.92 34.46 -0.28
N ARG A 352 -24.67 34.42 0.83
CA ARG A 352 -24.12 34.17 2.19
C ARG A 352 -23.49 32.78 2.30
N ALA A 353 -22.33 32.70 2.96
CA ALA A 353 -21.56 31.47 3.12
C ALA A 353 -22.25 30.38 3.95
N ARG A 354 -22.86 30.74 5.09
CA ARG A 354 -23.46 29.78 6.04
C ARG A 354 -24.46 28.79 5.40
N PRO A 355 -25.50 29.23 4.66
CA PRO A 355 -26.46 28.29 4.08
C PRO A 355 -25.83 27.40 3.00
N ALA A 356 -24.90 27.93 2.20
CA ALA A 356 -24.20 27.14 1.19
C ALA A 356 -23.33 26.04 1.81
N LEU A 357 -22.61 26.38 2.90
CA LEU A 357 -21.82 25.42 3.66
C LEU A 357 -22.69 24.36 4.34
N ALA A 358 -23.84 24.76 4.90
CA ALA A 358 -24.79 23.82 5.51
C ALA A 358 -25.36 22.85 4.46
N ALA A 359 -25.82 23.36 3.31
CA ALA A 359 -26.34 22.54 2.22
C ALA A 359 -25.28 21.57 1.68
N GLY A 360 -24.06 22.05 1.43
CA GLY A 360 -22.96 21.20 0.96
C GLY A 360 -22.51 20.17 2.01
N GLY A 361 -22.50 20.57 3.29
CA GLY A 361 -22.20 19.69 4.42
C GLY A 361 -23.23 18.57 4.58
N LEU A 362 -24.52 18.90 4.49
CA LEU A 362 -25.62 17.92 4.53
C LEU A 362 -25.57 16.97 3.34
N ALA A 363 -25.32 17.49 2.13
CA ALA A 363 -25.16 16.68 0.93
C ALA A 363 -23.99 15.68 1.08
N ALA A 364 -22.85 16.12 1.60
CA ALA A 364 -21.72 15.24 1.88
C ALA A 364 -22.03 14.23 3.01
N ALA A 365 -22.69 14.67 4.08
CA ALA A 365 -23.08 13.83 5.21
C ALA A 365 -24.10 12.75 4.82
N ALA A 366 -24.92 12.97 3.80
CA ALA A 366 -25.81 11.96 3.23
C ALA A 366 -25.10 11.06 2.22
N ALA A 367 -24.27 11.63 1.33
CA ALA A 367 -23.60 10.90 0.27
C ALA A 367 -22.52 9.93 0.78
N ILE A 368 -21.75 10.30 1.81
CA ILE A 368 -20.65 9.48 2.32
C ILE A 368 -21.15 8.15 2.91
N PRO A 369 -22.12 8.12 3.85
CA PRO A 369 -22.64 6.86 4.37
C PRO A 369 -23.27 6.00 3.29
N LEU A 370 -24.02 6.61 2.35
CA LEU A 370 -24.61 5.89 1.21
C LEU A 370 -23.53 5.23 0.34
N LEU A 371 -22.46 5.95 0.03
CA LEU A 371 -21.31 5.43 -0.73
C LEU A 371 -20.60 4.30 0.01
N LEU A 372 -20.37 4.45 1.33
CA LEU A 372 -19.70 3.42 2.13
C LEU A 372 -20.55 2.15 2.25
N TRP A 373 -21.85 2.30 2.47
CA TRP A 373 -22.78 1.18 2.58
C TRP A 373 -22.94 0.45 1.24
N ARG A 374 -23.21 1.18 0.15
CA ARG A 374 -23.39 0.59 -1.18
C ARG A 374 -22.07 0.08 -1.75
N GLY A 375 -20.94 0.72 -1.45
CA GLY A 375 -19.62 0.27 -1.89
C GLY A 375 -19.23 -1.12 -1.40
N TYR A 376 -19.71 -1.53 -0.21
CA TYR A 376 -19.53 -2.90 0.29
C TYR A 376 -20.27 -3.93 -0.58
N TRP A 377 -21.50 -3.63 -0.99
CA TRP A 377 -22.34 -4.53 -1.78
C TRP A 377 -21.98 -4.50 -3.26
N ASN A 378 -21.63 -3.33 -3.77
CA ASN A 378 -21.14 -3.14 -5.12
C ASN A 378 -19.62 -3.28 -5.18
N LEU A 379 -19.00 -4.26 -4.52
CA LEU A 379 -17.61 -4.60 -4.82
C LEU A 379 -17.54 -5.19 -6.24
N PRO A 380 -16.62 -4.76 -7.12
CA PRO A 380 -16.45 -5.41 -8.42
C PRO A 380 -15.84 -6.80 -8.24
N ASP A 381 -16.23 -7.71 -9.13
CA ASP A 381 -15.48 -8.95 -9.31
C ASP A 381 -14.11 -8.65 -9.92
N TYR A 382 -13.12 -9.44 -9.55
CA TYR A 382 -11.79 -9.41 -10.12
C TYR A 382 -11.42 -10.84 -10.54
N GLY A 383 -10.55 -11.00 -11.55
CA GLY A 383 -10.08 -12.35 -11.93
C GLY A 383 -9.59 -13.10 -10.69
N GLY A 384 -9.97 -14.35 -10.49
CA GLY A 384 -9.59 -15.14 -9.29
C GLY A 384 -10.12 -14.67 -7.93
N LEU A 385 -10.88 -13.57 -7.89
CA LEU A 385 -11.42 -13.00 -6.64
C LEU A 385 -12.82 -12.40 -6.90
N PRO A 386 -13.87 -13.23 -6.95
CA PRO A 386 -15.25 -12.75 -6.96
C PRO A 386 -15.59 -11.91 -5.73
N ALA A 387 -16.55 -11.00 -5.85
CA ALA A 387 -16.96 -10.10 -4.77
C ALA A 387 -17.44 -10.84 -3.51
N ASP A 388 -18.12 -11.97 -3.67
CA ASP A 388 -18.57 -12.82 -2.56
C ASP A 388 -17.41 -13.54 -1.88
N LEU A 389 -16.42 -13.98 -2.64
CA LEU A 389 -15.18 -14.54 -2.10
C LEU A 389 -14.42 -13.47 -1.31
N ALA A 390 -14.25 -12.26 -1.87
CA ALA A 390 -13.63 -11.14 -1.16
C ALA A 390 -14.32 -10.81 0.17
N ARG A 391 -15.66 -10.78 0.19
CA ARG A 391 -16.45 -10.52 1.41
C ARG A 391 -16.37 -11.65 2.43
N SER A 392 -16.42 -12.92 1.97
CA SER A 392 -16.34 -14.07 2.87
C SER A 392 -14.94 -14.23 3.46
N LEU A 393 -13.90 -14.12 2.64
CA LEU A 393 -12.50 -14.11 3.08
C LEU A 393 -12.24 -13.00 4.11
N ALA A 394 -12.69 -11.78 3.84
CA ALA A 394 -12.51 -10.67 4.77
C ALA A 394 -13.23 -10.95 6.11
N ARG A 395 -14.44 -11.53 6.10
CA ARG A 395 -15.16 -11.90 7.33
C ARG A 395 -14.45 -13.01 8.11
N GLU A 396 -13.99 -14.05 7.41
CA GLU A 396 -13.28 -15.18 7.98
C GLU A 396 -12.00 -14.71 8.71
N VAL A 397 -11.20 -13.88 8.05
CA VAL A 397 -9.96 -13.36 8.64
C VAL A 397 -10.26 -12.34 9.76
N SER A 398 -11.27 -11.49 9.61
CA SER A 398 -11.51 -10.39 10.56
C SER A 398 -12.13 -10.84 11.88
N GLY A 399 -12.91 -11.93 11.88
CA GLY A 399 -13.70 -12.34 13.04
C GLY A 399 -13.99 -13.83 13.12
N GLY A 400 -13.31 -14.66 12.32
CA GLY A 400 -13.36 -16.11 12.46
C GLY A 400 -12.61 -16.60 13.70
N PRO A 401 -12.68 -17.91 14.00
CA PRO A 401 -12.00 -18.51 15.15
C PRO A 401 -10.47 -18.33 15.09
N TYR A 402 -9.91 -18.19 13.88
CA TYR A 402 -8.48 -18.03 13.62
C TYR A 402 -8.08 -16.58 13.34
N ALA A 403 -8.88 -15.60 13.77
CA ALA A 403 -8.62 -14.18 13.50
C ALA A 403 -7.17 -13.81 13.90
N PRO A 404 -6.33 -13.34 12.96
CA PRO A 404 -4.91 -13.16 13.21
C PRO A 404 -4.61 -11.73 13.71
N GLU A 405 -3.51 -11.55 14.44
CA GLU A 405 -2.94 -10.23 14.74
C GLU A 405 -2.16 -9.67 13.54
N ARG A 406 -1.69 -10.55 12.64
CA ARG A 406 -0.95 -10.19 11.42
C ARG A 406 -1.51 -10.92 10.21
N LEU A 407 -1.71 -10.18 9.12
CA LEU A 407 -2.08 -10.75 7.83
C LEU A 407 -1.02 -10.42 6.79
N VAL A 408 -0.63 -11.42 6.01
CA VAL A 408 0.25 -11.24 4.86
C VAL A 408 -0.48 -11.70 3.61
N ASN A 409 -0.62 -10.80 2.64
CA ASN A 409 -1.09 -11.13 1.30
C ASN A 409 0.13 -11.35 0.37
N VAL A 410 0.22 -12.50 -0.27
CA VAL A 410 1.26 -12.84 -1.25
C VAL A 410 0.62 -12.92 -2.62
N SER A 411 0.83 -11.90 -3.44
CA SER A 411 0.28 -11.80 -4.79
C SER A 411 1.23 -11.02 -5.70
N ALA A 412 1.33 -11.40 -6.97
CA ALA A 412 2.04 -10.58 -7.96
C ALA A 412 1.18 -9.42 -8.49
N ASP A 413 -0.12 -9.42 -8.16
CA ASP A 413 -1.08 -8.45 -8.64
C ASP A 413 -1.53 -7.50 -7.53
N PHE A 414 -1.57 -6.22 -7.86
CA PHE A 414 -2.08 -5.21 -6.95
C PHE A 414 -3.61 -5.14 -6.99
N GLY A 415 -4.28 -5.62 -8.05
CA GLY A 415 -5.73 -5.53 -8.23
C GLY A 415 -6.59 -6.27 -7.19
N VAL A 416 -6.00 -7.14 -6.38
CA VAL A 416 -6.68 -7.82 -5.27
C VAL A 416 -6.83 -6.97 -4.00
N TYR A 417 -6.30 -5.74 -3.94
CA TYR A 417 -6.47 -4.89 -2.75
C TYR A 417 -7.92 -4.63 -2.27
N PRO A 418 -8.99 -4.69 -3.10
CA PRO A 418 -10.33 -4.33 -2.62
C PRO A 418 -10.81 -5.15 -1.43
N TRP A 419 -10.48 -6.45 -1.34
CA TRP A 419 -10.87 -7.27 -0.18
C TRP A 419 -10.12 -6.86 1.10
N LEU A 420 -8.88 -6.37 1.00
CA LEU A 420 -8.14 -5.81 2.14
C LEU A 420 -8.84 -4.59 2.73
N GLY A 421 -9.55 -3.81 1.90
CA GLY A 421 -10.40 -2.70 2.36
C GLY A 421 -11.64 -3.13 3.14
N LEU A 422 -12.01 -4.42 3.05
CA LEU A 422 -13.13 -5.00 3.80
C LEU A 422 -12.72 -5.52 5.17
N LEU A 423 -11.42 -5.70 5.43
CA LEU A 423 -10.90 -6.17 6.72
C LEU A 423 -11.38 -5.28 7.86
N LYS A 424 -11.75 -5.92 8.96
CA LYS A 424 -12.14 -5.32 10.24
C LYS A 424 -11.30 -5.93 11.36
N GLY A 425 -11.21 -5.21 12.47
CA GLY A 425 -10.43 -5.67 13.62
C GLY A 425 -8.98 -5.18 13.61
N PRO A 426 -8.17 -5.67 14.57
CA PRO A 426 -6.84 -5.15 14.85
C PRO A 426 -5.73 -5.71 13.95
N ALA A 427 -6.05 -6.66 13.07
CA ALA A 427 -5.07 -7.35 12.23
C ALA A 427 -4.24 -6.36 11.41
N ARG A 428 -2.91 -6.42 11.53
CA ARG A 428 -1.99 -5.63 10.71
C ARG A 428 -1.76 -6.34 9.38
N ALA A 429 -2.22 -5.73 8.29
CA ALA A 429 -2.03 -6.25 6.96
C ALA A 429 -0.70 -5.79 6.34
N ALA A 430 0.03 -6.72 5.75
CA ALA A 430 1.22 -6.49 4.94
C ALA A 430 1.07 -7.22 3.59
N TRP A 431 1.87 -6.80 2.62
CA TRP A 431 2.00 -7.46 1.33
C TRP A 431 3.45 -7.89 1.16
N ILE A 432 3.66 -9.10 0.64
CA ILE A 432 5.00 -9.62 0.30
C ILE A 432 4.99 -9.98 -1.18
N SER A 433 6.06 -9.59 -1.87
CA SER A 433 6.30 -9.97 -3.25
C SER A 433 6.46 -11.49 -3.35
N PRO A 434 5.87 -12.18 -4.33
CA PRO A 434 6.13 -13.61 -4.52
C PRO A 434 7.58 -13.92 -4.90
N LEU A 435 8.35 -12.89 -5.26
CA LEU A 435 9.79 -12.96 -5.53
C LEU A 435 10.65 -12.64 -4.30
N GLU A 436 10.05 -12.40 -3.14
CA GLU A 436 10.81 -12.14 -1.92
C GLU A 436 11.53 -13.42 -1.45
N GLU A 437 12.86 -13.38 -1.42
CA GLU A 437 13.69 -14.52 -1.01
C GLU A 437 13.84 -14.61 0.52
N GLU A 438 13.79 -13.48 1.23
CA GLU A 438 14.02 -13.38 2.68
C GLU A 438 12.81 -12.77 3.43
N PRO A 439 11.72 -13.54 3.65
CA PRO A 439 10.51 -13.03 4.29
C PRO A 439 10.72 -12.64 5.77
N GLY A 440 11.82 -13.06 6.39
CA GLY A 440 12.13 -12.85 7.82
C GLY A 440 12.22 -11.38 8.25
N ALA A 441 12.43 -10.45 7.31
CA ALA A 441 12.40 -9.01 7.60
C ALA A 441 10.98 -8.49 7.92
N VAL A 442 9.93 -9.18 7.45
CA VAL A 442 8.52 -8.83 7.65
C VAL A 442 7.85 -9.80 8.65
N LEU A 443 8.35 -11.03 8.71
CA LEU A 443 7.84 -12.11 9.54
C LEU A 443 8.88 -12.44 10.62
N THR A 444 8.59 -12.06 11.87
CA THR A 444 9.50 -12.27 13.01
C THR A 444 8.97 -13.41 13.88
N PRO A 445 9.58 -14.62 13.84
CA PRO A 445 9.24 -15.72 14.73
C PRO A 445 9.54 -15.33 16.18
N GLY A 446 8.82 -15.93 17.14
CA GLY A 446 8.92 -15.57 18.56
C GLY A 446 8.20 -14.28 18.96
N SER A 447 7.34 -13.74 18.09
CA SER A 447 6.51 -12.57 18.43
C SER A 447 5.25 -12.92 19.22
N GLY A 448 4.85 -14.20 19.25
CA GLY A 448 3.62 -14.66 19.90
C GLY A 448 2.35 -14.28 19.13
N GLU A 449 2.48 -13.80 17.89
CA GLU A 449 1.34 -13.38 17.07
C GLU A 449 0.78 -14.55 16.25
N ARG A 450 -0.54 -14.60 16.06
CA ARG A 450 -1.16 -15.40 15.00
C ARG A 450 -1.04 -14.66 13.68
N LEU A 451 -0.69 -15.43 12.66
CA LEU A 451 -0.45 -14.98 11.32
C LEU A 451 -1.38 -15.70 10.36
N ALA A 452 -2.12 -14.96 9.54
CA ALA A 452 -2.74 -15.48 8.33
C ALA A 452 -1.89 -15.10 7.11
N VAL A 453 -1.60 -16.08 6.26
CA VAL A 453 -0.95 -15.87 4.96
C VAL A 453 -1.95 -16.23 3.88
N VAL A 454 -2.32 -15.24 3.08
CA VAL A 454 -3.21 -15.41 1.93
C VAL A 454 -2.36 -15.47 0.67
N MET A 455 -2.31 -16.64 0.06
CA MET A 455 -1.60 -16.91 -1.18
C MET A 455 -2.55 -16.76 -2.36
N ASP A 456 -2.19 -15.86 -3.27
CA ASP A 456 -2.99 -15.59 -4.46
C ASP A 456 -2.52 -16.42 -5.67
N TRP A 457 -2.82 -17.72 -5.64
CA TRP A 457 -2.40 -18.66 -6.67
C TRP A 457 -2.86 -18.29 -8.09
N THR A 458 -3.94 -17.53 -8.21
CA THR A 458 -4.45 -17.07 -9.51
C THR A 458 -3.52 -16.07 -10.18
N HIS A 459 -2.90 -15.17 -9.41
CA HIS A 459 -2.10 -14.07 -9.96
C HIS A 459 -0.60 -14.22 -9.73
N LEU A 460 -0.11 -15.41 -9.40
CA LEU A 460 1.31 -15.64 -9.22
C LEU A 460 2.11 -15.71 -10.54
N TRP A 461 1.45 -15.79 -11.71
CA TRP A 461 2.06 -15.77 -13.06
C TRP A 461 3.29 -16.69 -13.24
N GLY A 462 3.30 -17.86 -12.59
CA GLY A 462 4.40 -18.82 -12.66
C GLY A 462 5.53 -18.59 -11.64
N HIS A 463 5.44 -17.54 -10.82
CA HIS A 463 6.29 -17.38 -9.64
C HIS A 463 5.77 -18.27 -8.52
N ALA A 464 6.55 -19.28 -8.12
CA ALA A 464 6.21 -20.09 -6.97
C ALA A 464 6.81 -19.45 -5.72
N PRO A 465 6.02 -18.91 -4.78
CA PRO A 465 6.50 -18.30 -3.52
C PRO A 465 6.94 -19.38 -2.52
N GLN A 466 7.59 -20.43 -3.02
CA GLN A 466 8.08 -21.56 -2.27
C GLN A 466 9.04 -21.12 -1.17
N ALA A 467 9.85 -20.08 -1.41
CA ALA A 467 10.75 -19.54 -0.40
C ALA A 467 9.98 -19.04 0.83
N THR A 468 8.89 -18.28 0.64
CA THR A 468 8.10 -17.74 1.75
C THR A 468 7.41 -18.84 2.54
N LEU A 469 6.75 -19.78 1.85
CA LEU A 469 6.06 -20.90 2.51
C LEU A 469 7.03 -21.89 3.16
N ALA A 470 8.12 -22.24 2.49
CA ALA A 470 9.13 -23.15 3.05
C ALA A 470 9.78 -22.54 4.29
N TRP A 471 10.11 -21.25 4.25
CA TRP A 471 10.63 -20.55 5.41
C TRP A 471 9.62 -20.54 6.58
N LEU A 472 8.35 -20.27 6.32
CA LEU A 472 7.31 -20.29 7.35
C LEU A 472 7.09 -21.69 7.94
N ASN A 473 7.00 -22.71 7.10
CA ASN A 473 6.85 -24.09 7.55
C ASN A 473 8.07 -24.60 8.33
N ALA A 474 9.25 -24.02 8.09
CA ALA A 474 10.46 -24.31 8.85
C ALA A 474 10.56 -23.50 10.16
N ASN A 475 9.98 -22.31 10.25
CA ASN A 475 10.24 -21.36 11.35
C ASN A 475 9.00 -20.99 12.20
N ALA A 476 7.80 -21.41 11.82
CA ALA A 476 6.54 -21.10 12.50
C ALA A 476 5.64 -22.33 12.65
N TYR A 477 4.63 -22.24 13.52
CA TYR A 477 3.75 -23.35 13.85
C TYR A 477 2.46 -23.27 13.03
N ARG A 478 2.44 -23.91 11.85
CA ARG A 478 1.22 -23.98 11.04
C ARG A 478 0.18 -24.85 11.74
N PHE A 479 -1.06 -24.35 11.85
CA PHE A 479 -2.15 -25.06 12.54
C PHE A 479 -3.42 -25.20 11.71
N ALA A 480 -3.60 -24.39 10.67
CA ALA A 480 -4.73 -24.53 9.75
C ALA A 480 -4.35 -24.04 8.36
N GLY A 481 -5.14 -24.43 7.38
CA GLY A 481 -5.14 -23.82 6.07
C GLY A 481 -6.14 -24.46 5.13
N GLY A 482 -6.36 -23.84 3.98
CA GLY A 482 -7.23 -24.41 2.96
C GLY A 482 -7.47 -23.48 1.79
N TRP A 483 -7.99 -24.10 0.73
CA TRP A 483 -8.34 -23.44 -0.52
C TRP A 483 -9.62 -22.63 -0.39
N ARG A 484 -9.64 -21.49 -1.07
CA ARG A 484 -10.78 -20.60 -1.29
C ARG A 484 -10.76 -20.22 -2.76
N GLU A 485 -11.26 -21.13 -3.59
CA GLU A 485 -11.15 -21.04 -5.07
C GLU A 485 -9.69 -20.89 -5.52
N GLY A 486 -9.34 -19.74 -6.12
CA GLY A 486 -8.01 -19.43 -6.62
C GLY A 486 -7.04 -18.86 -5.57
N LEU A 487 -7.46 -18.82 -4.29
CA LEU A 487 -6.65 -18.41 -3.16
C LEU A 487 -6.44 -19.57 -2.19
N GLU A 488 -5.35 -19.53 -1.43
CA GLU A 488 -5.15 -20.43 -0.31
C GLU A 488 -4.77 -19.64 0.94
N VAL A 489 -5.42 -19.95 2.06
CA VAL A 489 -5.15 -19.28 3.34
C VAL A 489 -4.43 -20.27 4.24
N TYR A 490 -3.33 -19.84 4.84
CA TYR A 490 -2.60 -20.59 5.85
C TYR A 490 -2.57 -19.83 7.16
N TYR A 491 -2.72 -20.54 8.27
CA TYR A 491 -2.66 -19.96 9.60
C TYR A 491 -1.49 -20.53 10.37
N TYR A 492 -0.69 -19.63 10.93
CA TYR A 492 0.51 -19.91 11.69
C TYR A 492 0.44 -19.23 13.06
N SER A 493 1.06 -19.85 14.05
CA SER A 493 1.47 -19.19 15.28
C SER A 493 2.95 -18.84 15.19
N LEU A 494 3.30 -17.59 15.49
CA LEU A 494 4.67 -17.07 15.55
C LEU A 494 5.23 -17.14 16.98
N GLU A 495 4.80 -18.11 17.77
CA GLU A 495 5.31 -18.37 19.11
C GLU A 495 6.81 -18.68 19.11
N ALA A 496 7.44 -18.43 20.26
CA ALA A 496 8.82 -18.85 20.48
C ALA A 496 8.91 -20.38 20.59
N GLU A 497 10.10 -20.93 20.43
CA GLU A 497 10.29 -22.37 20.64
C GLU A 497 10.05 -22.73 22.12
N PRO A 498 9.20 -23.73 22.43
CA PRO A 498 8.87 -24.04 23.81
C PRO A 498 10.10 -24.40 24.64
N GLU A 499 10.14 -23.91 25.88
CA GLU A 499 11.27 -24.14 26.80
C GLU A 499 11.35 -25.59 27.28
N GLN A 500 10.19 -26.23 27.52
CA GLN A 500 10.17 -27.61 27.98
C GLN A 500 10.64 -28.53 26.87
N LYS A 501 11.76 -29.18 27.15
CA LYS A 501 12.41 -30.18 26.30
C LYS A 501 12.19 -31.56 26.89
N LEU A 502 11.65 -32.47 26.09
CA LEU A 502 11.42 -33.86 26.44
C LEU A 502 12.28 -34.74 25.51
N PRO A 503 13.14 -35.62 26.07
CA PRO A 503 13.83 -36.60 25.24
C PRO A 503 12.81 -37.56 24.63
N ALA A 504 13.01 -37.91 23.37
CA ALA A 504 12.23 -38.92 22.69
C ALA A 504 13.17 -39.92 22.04
N ALA A 505 12.74 -41.18 21.98
CA ALA A 505 13.44 -42.25 21.29
C ALA A 505 12.39 -43.11 20.59
N ALA A 506 11.80 -42.52 19.55
CA ALA A 506 10.78 -43.16 18.73
C ALA A 506 11.34 -43.33 17.32
N VAL A 507 11.43 -44.58 16.86
CA VAL A 507 12.05 -44.95 15.57
C VAL A 507 10.99 -45.53 14.65
N TRP A 508 10.88 -44.97 13.45
CA TRP A 508 10.01 -45.49 12.40
C TRP A 508 10.82 -46.30 11.36
N PRO A 509 10.23 -47.35 10.79
CA PRO A 509 10.86 -48.18 9.75
C PRO A 509 11.18 -47.41 8.46
N LEU A 510 10.64 -46.19 8.31
CA LEU A 510 10.93 -45.26 7.22
C LEU A 510 12.32 -44.59 7.33
N GLY A 511 13.12 -44.98 8.33
CA GLY A 511 14.45 -44.41 8.58
C GLY A 511 14.40 -43.04 9.24
N VAL A 512 13.38 -42.77 10.05
CA VAL A 512 13.21 -41.51 10.78
C VAL A 512 13.20 -41.78 12.27
N THR A 513 14.01 -41.03 13.02
CA THR A 513 14.07 -41.08 14.49
C THR A 513 13.63 -39.75 15.09
N LEU A 514 12.63 -39.77 15.97
CA LEU A 514 12.31 -38.63 16.83
C LEU A 514 13.23 -38.64 18.06
N THR A 515 14.03 -37.60 18.20
CA THR A 515 15.08 -37.47 19.23
C THR A 515 14.69 -36.53 20.38
N GLU A 516 13.82 -35.56 20.10
CA GLU A 516 13.43 -34.52 21.04
C GLU A 516 12.06 -33.96 20.67
N VAL A 517 11.24 -33.71 21.68
CA VAL A 517 9.96 -32.99 21.57
C VAL A 517 10.03 -31.75 22.44
N ARG A 518 9.54 -30.62 21.91
CA ARG A 518 9.31 -29.40 22.67
C ARG A 518 7.86 -28.97 22.58
N VAL A 519 7.26 -28.75 23.73
CA VAL A 519 5.84 -28.41 23.89
C VAL A 519 5.66 -27.74 25.25
N PRO A 520 4.79 -26.74 25.41
CA PRO A 520 4.50 -26.15 26.72
C PRO A 520 3.70 -27.13 27.61
N ARG A 521 3.85 -27.02 28.93
CA ARG A 521 3.13 -27.86 29.92
C ARG A 521 1.64 -27.58 29.97
N ALA A 522 1.27 -26.32 29.80
CA ALA A 522 -0.09 -25.82 29.88
C ALA A 522 -0.33 -24.83 28.74
N PHE A 523 -1.56 -24.79 28.24
CA PHE A 523 -1.90 -23.93 27.12
C PHE A 523 -3.35 -23.43 27.19
N GLY A 524 -3.60 -22.29 26.54
CA GLY A 524 -4.91 -21.63 26.51
C GLY A 524 -5.85 -22.21 25.46
N ARG A 525 -7.14 -21.92 25.60
CA ARG A 525 -8.16 -22.21 24.58
C ARG A 525 -8.21 -21.09 23.55
N GLY A 526 -8.66 -21.40 22.35
CA GLY A 526 -8.73 -20.44 21.25
C GLY A 526 -7.34 -20.01 20.77
N ASP A 527 -6.37 -20.91 20.87
CA ASP A 527 -5.00 -20.64 20.46
C ASP A 527 -4.31 -21.91 19.94
N ALA A 528 -3.16 -21.77 19.28
CA ALA A 528 -2.44 -22.88 18.67
C ALA A 528 -1.30 -23.37 19.57
N LEU A 529 -1.43 -24.58 20.12
CA LEU A 529 -0.40 -25.25 20.91
C LEU A 529 0.86 -25.49 20.05
N PRO A 530 2.00 -24.85 20.34
CA PRO A 530 3.23 -25.05 19.56
C PRO A 530 3.91 -26.37 19.94
N VAL A 531 4.12 -27.23 18.95
CA VAL A 531 4.82 -28.51 19.08
C VAL A 531 6.00 -28.53 18.11
N ALA A 532 7.23 -28.67 18.61
CA ALA A 532 8.42 -28.84 17.80
C ALA A 532 8.99 -30.25 17.96
N LEU A 533 9.14 -30.96 16.83
CA LEU A 533 9.63 -32.32 16.75
C LEU A 533 11.01 -32.33 16.10
N ARG A 534 12.04 -32.79 16.80
CA ARG A 534 13.39 -32.92 16.26
C ARG A 534 13.59 -34.31 15.67
N LEU A 535 13.57 -34.38 14.35
CA LEU A 535 13.64 -35.60 13.57
C LEU A 535 15.04 -35.76 12.98
N ARG A 536 15.67 -36.92 13.22
CA ARG A 536 16.94 -37.30 12.59
C ARG A 536 16.67 -38.32 11.49
N CYS A 537 17.28 -38.10 10.33
CA CYS A 537 17.25 -39.04 9.23
C CYS A 537 18.32 -40.13 9.42
N GLU A 538 17.90 -41.39 9.33
CA GLU A 538 18.78 -42.58 9.40
C GLU A 538 18.95 -43.24 8.02
N ALA A 539 18.01 -43.00 7.09
CA ALA A 539 18.10 -43.49 5.70
C ALA A 539 18.81 -42.48 4.78
N ASP A 540 19.21 -42.89 3.57
CA ASP A 540 19.77 -41.96 2.56
C ASP A 540 19.14 -42.17 1.18
N PRO A 541 18.24 -41.29 0.72
CA PRO A 541 17.59 -40.20 1.45
C PRO A 541 16.42 -40.70 2.33
N CYS A 542 16.02 -39.91 3.34
CA CYS A 542 14.78 -40.19 4.07
C CYS A 542 13.54 -39.85 3.26
N ASP A 543 12.47 -40.57 3.55
CA ASP A 543 11.15 -40.24 3.03
C ASP A 543 10.67 -38.90 3.61
N THR A 544 10.18 -38.06 2.72
CA THR A 544 9.63 -36.73 3.01
C THR A 544 8.17 -36.62 2.59
N THR A 545 7.58 -37.70 2.08
CA THR A 545 6.24 -37.74 1.50
C THR A 545 5.19 -38.40 2.40
N THR A 546 5.57 -39.39 3.21
CA THR A 546 4.66 -39.96 4.21
C THR A 546 4.20 -38.89 5.20
N ALA A 547 2.90 -38.86 5.46
CA ALA A 547 2.30 -37.85 6.33
C ALA A 547 2.69 -38.12 7.79
N LEU A 548 3.37 -37.15 8.40
CA LEU A 548 3.55 -37.07 9.84
C LEU A 548 2.27 -36.45 10.42
N PHE A 549 1.73 -37.01 11.49
CA PHE A 549 0.61 -36.43 12.22
C PHE A 549 1.01 -36.08 13.65
N VAL A 550 0.34 -35.07 14.18
CA VAL A 550 0.36 -34.72 15.60
C VAL A 550 -1.08 -34.48 16.03
N ASN A 551 -1.55 -35.27 16.99
CA ASN A 551 -2.93 -35.20 17.48
C ASN A 551 -2.94 -35.05 19.00
N LEU A 552 -3.97 -34.38 19.49
CA LEU A 552 -4.28 -34.19 20.89
C LEU A 552 -5.55 -34.99 21.22
N LEU A 553 -5.43 -35.98 22.10
CA LEU A 553 -6.53 -36.85 22.50
C LEU A 553 -7.12 -36.39 23.83
N GLY A 554 -8.45 -36.35 23.88
CA GLY A 554 -9.21 -36.10 25.08
C GLY A 554 -9.17 -37.25 26.07
N PRO A 555 -9.62 -37.04 27.32
CA PRO A 555 -9.76 -38.09 28.33
C PRO A 555 -10.69 -39.25 27.91
N ASP A 556 -11.57 -39.00 26.95
CA ASP A 556 -12.49 -39.96 26.33
C ASP A 556 -11.82 -40.78 25.20
N GLY A 557 -10.55 -40.53 24.90
CA GLY A 557 -9.79 -41.19 23.84
C GLY A 557 -10.11 -40.65 22.43
N VAL A 558 -10.91 -39.59 22.31
CA VAL A 558 -11.26 -38.98 21.03
C VAL A 558 -10.25 -37.90 20.66
N VAL A 559 -9.87 -37.82 19.38
CA VAL A 559 -9.01 -36.74 18.89
C VAL A 559 -9.77 -35.41 18.98
N LEU A 560 -9.29 -34.51 19.83
CA LEU A 560 -9.82 -33.16 19.96
C LEU A 560 -9.35 -32.28 18.79
N ALA A 561 -8.06 -32.33 18.49
CA ALA A 561 -7.42 -31.49 17.48
C ALA A 561 -6.14 -32.16 16.95
N GLY A 562 -5.74 -31.82 15.74
CA GLY A 562 -4.53 -32.35 15.13
C GLY A 562 -4.57 -32.25 13.61
N GLY A 563 -3.59 -32.87 12.98
CA GLY A 563 -3.52 -32.94 11.53
C GLY A 563 -2.29 -33.67 11.03
N ASP A 564 -2.42 -34.20 9.82
CA ASP A 564 -1.42 -34.99 9.12
C ASP A 564 -0.96 -34.24 7.87
N ASN A 565 0.36 -34.12 7.70
CA ASN A 565 1.01 -33.46 6.57
C ASN A 565 2.42 -34.03 6.41
N PRO A 566 3.05 -33.94 5.23
CA PRO A 566 4.46 -34.27 5.07
C PRO A 566 5.36 -33.51 6.05
N VAL A 567 6.57 -34.00 6.30
CA VAL A 567 7.54 -33.32 7.18
C VAL A 567 7.79 -31.89 6.69
N GLN A 568 7.76 -30.93 7.62
CA GLN A 568 7.74 -29.48 7.41
C GLN A 568 6.71 -29.04 6.37
N PHE A 569 5.53 -29.68 6.33
CA PHE A 569 4.47 -29.41 5.37
C PHE A 569 4.97 -29.43 3.91
N GLY A 570 5.95 -30.29 3.61
CA GLY A 570 6.55 -30.43 2.28
C GLY A 570 7.63 -29.38 1.94
N ALA A 571 8.09 -28.59 2.91
CA ALA A 571 9.19 -27.65 2.69
C ALA A 571 10.53 -28.33 2.39
N LEU A 572 10.73 -29.56 2.88
CA LEU A 572 11.90 -30.37 2.56
C LEU A 572 11.75 -30.95 1.16
N THR A 573 12.62 -30.54 0.24
CA THR A 573 12.65 -31.11 -1.12
C THR A 573 12.99 -32.60 -1.07
N PRO A 574 12.24 -33.46 -1.79
CA PRO A 574 12.56 -34.89 -1.89
C PRO A 574 14.02 -35.13 -2.29
N GLY A 575 14.67 -36.07 -1.59
CA GLY A 575 16.09 -36.40 -1.82
C GLY A 575 17.11 -35.43 -1.20
N ARG A 576 16.67 -34.37 -0.50
CA ARG A 576 17.57 -33.45 0.23
C ARG A 576 17.78 -33.81 1.70
N TRP A 577 16.89 -34.58 2.31
CA TRP A 577 17.05 -35.03 3.70
C TRP A 577 17.94 -36.27 3.74
N ARG A 578 19.19 -36.09 4.17
CA ARG A 578 20.27 -37.11 4.11
C ARG A 578 20.51 -37.76 5.46
N ALA A 579 21.09 -38.96 5.44
CA ALA A 579 21.46 -39.69 6.66
C ALA A 579 22.30 -38.83 7.62
N GLY A 580 21.98 -38.89 8.91
CA GLY A 580 22.56 -38.08 9.98
C GLY A 580 21.99 -36.66 10.09
N GLN A 581 21.29 -36.14 9.09
CA GLN A 581 20.75 -34.79 9.11
C GLN A 581 19.53 -34.70 10.04
N THR A 582 19.53 -33.67 10.88
CA THR A 582 18.43 -33.35 11.78
C THR A 582 17.61 -32.18 11.26
N VAL A 583 16.30 -32.29 11.30
CA VAL A 583 15.33 -31.23 10.98
C VAL A 583 14.40 -31.01 12.17
N VAL A 584 13.84 -29.79 12.26
CA VAL A 584 12.83 -29.46 13.26
C VAL A 584 11.51 -29.24 12.54
N ASP A 585 10.53 -30.12 12.78
CA ASP A 585 9.17 -30.02 12.29
C ASP A 585 8.34 -29.25 13.32
N ARG A 586 7.76 -28.11 12.92
CA ARG A 586 6.99 -27.21 13.80
C ARG A 586 5.52 -27.27 13.45
N ARG A 587 4.70 -27.74 14.37
CA ARG A 587 3.24 -27.88 14.20
C ARG A 587 2.50 -27.11 15.27
N GLY A 588 1.49 -26.36 14.86
CA GLY A 588 0.52 -25.80 15.78
C GLY A 588 -0.69 -26.73 15.85
N VAL A 589 -1.14 -27.06 17.06
CA VAL A 589 -2.40 -27.79 17.28
C VAL A 589 -3.44 -26.80 17.79
N TRP A 590 -4.42 -26.46 16.96
CA TRP A 590 -5.45 -25.49 17.36
C TRP A 590 -6.35 -26.04 18.47
N ILE A 591 -6.40 -25.36 19.60
CA ILE A 591 -7.29 -25.71 20.71
C ILE A 591 -8.58 -24.91 20.58
N PRO A 592 -9.75 -25.53 20.35
CA PRO A 592 -11.01 -24.83 20.25
C PRO A 592 -11.31 -23.98 21.51
N PRO A 593 -11.91 -22.78 21.37
CA PRO A 593 -12.28 -21.93 22.52
C PRO A 593 -13.17 -22.64 23.56
N ASP A 594 -13.97 -23.61 23.11
CA ASP A 594 -14.91 -24.41 23.87
C ASP A 594 -14.35 -25.75 24.37
N ALA A 595 -13.06 -26.03 24.14
CA ALA A 595 -12.41 -27.26 24.60
C ALA A 595 -12.56 -27.46 26.13
N PRO A 596 -12.97 -28.65 26.62
CA PRO A 596 -13.07 -28.91 28.06
C PRO A 596 -11.71 -28.75 28.77
N PRO A 597 -11.68 -28.24 30.02
CA PRO A 597 -10.46 -28.24 30.80
C PRO A 597 -10.10 -29.68 31.18
N GLY A 598 -8.80 -30.00 31.22
CA GLY A 598 -8.35 -31.34 31.59
C GLY A 598 -6.95 -31.67 31.10
N GLU A 599 -6.54 -32.91 31.37
CA GLU A 599 -5.33 -33.49 30.80
C GLU A 599 -5.64 -34.13 29.46
N TYR A 600 -4.79 -33.85 28.47
CA TYR A 600 -4.89 -34.37 27.11
C TYR A 600 -3.59 -35.07 26.74
N GLU A 601 -3.69 -36.15 25.97
CA GLU A 601 -2.52 -36.89 25.50
C GLU A 601 -2.08 -36.37 24.13
N LEU A 602 -0.82 -35.92 24.03
CA LEU A 602 -0.22 -35.51 22.76
C LEU A 602 0.50 -36.69 22.14
N LEU A 603 0.14 -37.02 20.90
CA LEU A 603 0.72 -38.14 20.17
C LEU A 603 1.17 -37.75 18.76
N ALA A 604 2.17 -38.46 18.27
CA ALA A 604 2.69 -38.30 16.92
C ALA A 604 3.01 -39.64 16.26
N GLY A 605 2.92 -39.66 14.94
CA GLY A 605 3.22 -40.84 14.15
C GLY A 605 3.24 -40.55 12.67
N PHE A 606 3.50 -41.58 11.88
CA PHE A 606 3.40 -41.50 10.43
C PHE A 606 2.19 -42.31 9.96
N VAL A 607 1.51 -41.82 8.93
CA VAL A 607 0.39 -42.50 8.28
C VAL A 607 0.63 -42.49 6.77
N ASN A 608 0.42 -43.65 6.15
CA ASN A 608 0.53 -43.86 4.72
C ASN A 608 -0.77 -44.47 4.17
N ALA A 609 -0.77 -44.94 2.92
CA ALA A 609 -1.95 -45.52 2.28
C ALA A 609 -2.43 -46.82 2.96
N GLU A 610 -1.53 -47.54 3.63
CA GLU A 610 -1.80 -48.78 4.34
C GLU A 610 -2.25 -48.56 5.80
N GLY A 611 -2.17 -47.33 6.32
CA GLY A 611 -2.58 -46.95 7.66
C GLY A 611 -1.43 -46.41 8.51
N PHE A 612 -1.48 -46.67 9.82
CA PHE A 612 -0.43 -46.22 10.74
C PHE A 612 0.88 -46.96 10.50
N VAL A 613 1.96 -46.20 10.40
CA VAL A 613 3.32 -46.75 10.34
C VAL A 613 3.76 -47.04 11.77
N PRO A 614 4.06 -48.30 12.13
CA PRO A 614 4.40 -48.67 13.50
C PRO A 614 5.68 -47.96 13.95
N VAL A 615 5.72 -47.61 15.22
CA VAL A 615 6.85 -46.96 15.87
C VAL A 615 7.44 -47.88 16.92
N THR A 616 8.77 -47.91 17.00
CA THR A 616 9.50 -48.61 18.07
C THR A 616 9.96 -47.59 19.11
N GLY A 617 9.51 -47.76 20.35
CA GLY A 617 9.90 -46.91 21.48
C GLY A 617 11.26 -47.29 22.07
N ALA A 618 11.72 -46.52 23.06
CA ALA A 618 13.00 -46.72 23.75
C ALA A 618 13.17 -48.12 24.38
N GLY A 619 12.05 -48.74 24.80
CA GLY A 619 12.02 -50.08 25.39
C GLY A 619 11.94 -51.23 24.37
N GLY A 620 11.96 -50.94 23.07
CA GLY A 620 11.81 -51.94 22.01
C GLY A 620 10.37 -52.37 21.71
N GLU A 621 9.39 -51.82 22.43
CA GLU A 621 7.96 -52.04 22.19
C GLU A 621 7.50 -51.35 20.90
N THR A 622 6.67 -52.04 20.13
CA THR A 622 6.05 -51.51 18.92
C THR A 622 4.63 -51.03 19.20
N ALA A 623 4.30 -49.82 18.73
CA ALA A 623 2.98 -49.20 18.87
C ALA A 623 2.56 -48.57 17.55
N PRO A 624 1.26 -48.30 17.32
CA PRO A 624 0.81 -47.58 16.12
C PRO A 624 1.27 -46.11 16.08
N TYR A 625 1.59 -45.52 17.24
CA TYR A 625 2.03 -44.13 17.37
C TYR A 625 2.84 -43.92 18.64
N ALA A 626 3.58 -42.80 18.70
CA ALA A 626 4.36 -42.40 19.85
C ALA A 626 3.55 -41.43 20.73
N THR A 627 3.32 -41.80 21.98
CA THR A 627 2.78 -40.90 23.01
C THR A 627 3.89 -39.98 23.49
N LEU A 628 3.78 -38.67 23.21
CA LEU A 628 4.86 -37.71 23.45
C LEU A 628 4.86 -37.18 24.88
N THR A 629 3.69 -36.75 25.37
CA THR A 629 3.49 -36.22 26.72
C THR A 629 1.99 -36.01 26.99
N ARG A 630 1.65 -35.66 28.23
CA ARG A 630 0.38 -35.03 28.58
C ARG A 630 0.51 -33.50 28.60
N VAL A 631 -0.55 -32.82 28.16
CA VAL A 631 -0.67 -31.36 28.15
C VAL A 631 -1.95 -30.98 28.89
N VAL A 632 -1.90 -29.92 29.69
CA VAL A 632 -3.06 -29.42 30.45
C VAL A 632 -3.72 -28.27 29.71
N ILE A 633 -5.02 -28.38 29.44
CA ILE A 633 -5.86 -27.26 29.01
C ILE A 633 -6.47 -26.61 30.25
N GLY A 634 -6.20 -25.31 30.43
CA GLY A 634 -6.63 -24.56 31.62
C GLY A 634 -8.16 -24.43 31.78
N ALA A 635 -8.58 -24.18 33.03
CA ALA A 635 -9.91 -23.65 33.33
C ALA A 635 -10.03 -22.20 32.80
N PRO A 636 -11.24 -21.74 32.43
CA PRO A 636 -11.45 -20.44 31.77
C PRO A 636 -11.01 -19.24 32.61
#